data_AF-A0A494WZB6-F1
#
_entry.id   AF-A0A494WZB6-F1
#
_cell.length_a   1.000
_cell.length_b   1.000
_cell.length_c   1.000
_cell.angle_alpha   90.00
_cell.angle_beta   90.00
_cell.angle_gamma   90.00
#
_symmetry.space_group_name_H-M   'P 1'
#
loop_
_entity.id
_entity.type
_entity.pdbx_description
1 polymer ?
#
loop_
_entity_poly.entity_id
_entity_poly.type
_entity_poly.pdbx_seq_one_letter_code
_entity_poly.pdbx_strand_id
1 'polypeptide(L)'
;MLRYESVWISLGGELMPLARLSNARKKMVGSKQTMKAINRGQAKVVYVAMNAERHVIDPIIQACRAKDIPLIEVDSMSQLGKACNIEVGCASAAVIED
;
A
#
# COMPACT_ATOMS: atom_id res chain seq x y z
N MET A 1 1.37 0.86 30.87
CA MET A 1 1.95 -0.32 30.19
C MET A 1 0.83 -0.93 29.37
N LEU A 2 0.74 -0.55 28.09
CA LEU A 2 -0.49 -0.58 27.29
C LEU A 2 -0.82 -1.99 26.80
N ARG A 3 -1.98 -2.51 27.22
CA ARG A 3 -2.61 -3.73 26.68
C ARG A 3 -3.33 -3.38 25.38
N TYR A 4 -2.77 -3.87 24.29
CA TYR A 4 -3.29 -3.83 22.92
C TYR A 4 -4.45 -4.85 22.73
N GLU A 5 -5.43 -4.85 23.63
CA GLU A 5 -6.53 -5.84 23.66
C GLU A 5 -7.91 -5.17 23.72
N SER A 6 -8.22 -4.19 22.87
CA SER A 6 -9.53 -3.51 22.96
C SER A 6 -10.13 -2.92 21.66
N VAL A 7 -9.64 -3.26 20.46
CA VAL A 7 -10.29 -2.82 19.21
C VAL A 7 -10.60 -4.00 18.29
N TRP A 8 -11.40 -4.93 18.81
CA TRP A 8 -11.97 -6.07 18.08
C TRP A 8 -13.46 -6.22 18.41
N ILE A 9 -14.24 -5.14 18.37
CA ILE A 9 -15.67 -5.24 18.63
C ILE A 9 -16.44 -4.39 17.62
N SER A 10 -17.14 -5.11 16.74
CA SER A 10 -18.28 -4.68 15.93
C SER A 10 -18.00 -3.81 14.70
N LEU A 11 -17.69 -4.48 13.57
CA LEU A 11 -18.33 -4.34 12.26
C LEU A 11 -17.66 -5.33 11.29
N GLY A 12 -18.46 -6.06 10.51
CA GLY A 12 -17.99 -7.17 9.70
C GLY A 12 -16.89 -6.79 8.69
N GLY A 13 -15.84 -7.63 8.64
CA GLY A 13 -15.08 -7.92 7.43
C GLY A 13 -14.09 -6.86 6.93
N GLU A 14 -12.83 -7.02 7.33
CA GLU A 14 -11.62 -6.82 6.51
C GLU A 14 -11.15 -5.37 6.21
N LEU A 15 -9.88 -5.10 6.56
CA LEU A 15 -8.96 -4.05 6.05
C LEU A 15 -8.87 -2.68 6.78
N MET A 16 -8.19 -2.66 7.94
CA MET A 16 -7.64 -1.43 8.53
C MET A 16 -6.29 -0.88 7.95
N PRO A 17 -5.48 -1.56 7.11
CA PRO A 17 -4.29 -0.94 6.51
C PRO A 17 -4.57 -0.01 5.32
N LEU A 18 -5.75 -0.12 4.71
CA LEU A 18 -6.13 0.57 3.48
C LEU A 18 -6.81 1.93 3.69
N ALA A 19 -7.21 2.27 4.91
CA ALA A 19 -7.89 3.53 5.21
C ALA A 19 -7.03 4.75 4.83
N ARG A 20 -5.70 4.67 5.03
CA ARG A 20 -4.75 5.71 4.60
C ARG A 20 -4.65 5.81 3.07
N LEU A 21 -4.68 4.66 2.38
CA LEU A 21 -4.71 4.64 0.90
C LEU A 21 -6.00 5.24 0.34
N SER A 22 -7.13 5.03 1.03
CA SER A 22 -8.43 5.57 0.63
C SER A 22 -8.54 7.07 0.87
N ASN A 23 -8.04 7.57 2.01
CA ASN A 23 -8.07 9.00 2.36
C ASN A 23 -6.98 9.83 1.67
N ALA A 24 -5.93 9.19 1.15
CA ALA A 24 -4.83 9.89 0.49
C ALA A 24 -5.28 10.82 -0.64
N ARG A 25 -4.98 12.12 -0.50
CA ARG A 25 -5.14 13.12 -1.57
C ARG A 25 -4.40 12.75 -2.83
N LYS A 26 -3.19 12.21 -2.70
CA LYS A 26 -2.34 11.88 -3.87
C LYS A 26 -1.70 10.52 -3.71
N LYS A 27 -2.08 9.62 -4.61
CA LYS A 27 -1.58 8.25 -4.70
C LYS A 27 -1.13 7.92 -6.11
N MET A 28 -0.07 7.13 -6.21
CA MET A 28 0.49 6.61 -7.45
C MET A 28 0.20 5.12 -7.49
N VAL A 29 -0.57 4.67 -8.48
CA VAL A 29 -0.99 3.28 -8.58
C VAL A 29 -0.33 2.63 -9.77
N GLY A 30 0.18 1.41 -9.57
CA GLY A 30 0.94 0.67 -10.57
C GLY A 30 2.45 0.76 -10.37
N SER A 31 3.14 -0.34 -10.64
CA SER A 31 4.55 -0.58 -10.33
C SER A 31 5.50 0.47 -10.92
N LYS A 32 5.32 0.89 -12.17
CA LYS A 32 6.12 1.98 -12.79
C LYS A 32 5.95 3.31 -12.08
N GLN A 33 4.73 3.66 -11.69
CA GLN A 33 4.40 4.91 -11.02
C GLN A 33 4.91 4.91 -9.57
N THR A 34 4.69 3.81 -8.84
CA THR A 34 5.23 3.57 -7.51
C THR A 34 6.75 3.72 -7.51
N MET A 35 7.45 3.06 -8.43
CA MET A 35 8.91 3.18 -8.56
C MET A 35 9.38 4.61 -8.81
N LYS A 36 8.65 5.38 -9.63
CA LYS A 36 8.99 6.80 -9.88
C LYS A 36 8.81 7.65 -8.62
N ALA A 37 7.74 7.42 -7.85
CA ALA A 37 7.48 8.11 -6.59
C ALA A 37 8.53 7.81 -5.52
N ILE A 38 8.91 6.53 -5.38
CA ILE A 38 9.98 6.08 -4.49
C ILE A 38 11.30 6.73 -4.89
N ASN A 39 11.70 6.65 -6.17
CA ASN A 39 12.93 7.26 -6.67
C ASN A 39 12.98 8.77 -6.45
N ARG A 40 11.84 9.46 -6.54
CA ARG A 40 11.72 10.89 -6.23
C ARG A 40 11.70 11.21 -4.73
N GLY A 41 11.61 10.21 -3.86
CA GLY A 41 11.49 10.41 -2.41
C GLY A 41 10.16 11.03 -2.01
N GLN A 42 9.13 10.89 -2.86
CA GLN A 42 7.80 11.44 -2.65
C GLN A 42 6.85 10.42 -2.03
N ALA A 43 7.18 9.12 -2.11
CA ALA A 43 6.38 8.07 -1.51
C ALA A 43 6.53 8.07 0.01
N LYS A 44 5.41 8.30 0.72
CA LYS A 44 5.33 8.24 2.19
C LYS A 44 5.08 6.83 2.70
N VAL A 45 4.27 6.06 1.99
CA VAL A 45 3.98 4.64 2.30
C VAL A 45 3.77 3.89 0.99
N VAL A 46 4.14 2.62 0.97
CA VAL A 46 3.97 1.76 -0.20
C VAL A 46 3.20 0.51 0.18
N TYR A 47 2.20 0.19 -0.62
CA TYR A 47 1.37 -0.99 -0.51
C TYR A 47 1.70 -1.96 -1.63
N VAL A 48 1.83 -3.23 -1.31
CA VAL A 48 2.13 -4.30 -2.26
C VAL A 48 1.16 -5.46 -2.09
N ALA A 49 0.69 -6.02 -3.19
CA ALA A 49 -0.17 -7.20 -3.15
C ALA A 49 0.68 -8.47 -3.09
N MET A 50 0.37 -9.39 -2.18
CA MET A 50 1.04 -10.69 -2.09
C MET A 50 0.79 -11.56 -3.32
N ASN A 51 -0.36 -11.40 -3.97
CA ASN A 51 -0.67 -12.05 -5.25
C ASN A 51 0.07 -11.42 -6.46
N ALA A 52 0.94 -10.42 -6.25
CA ALA A 52 1.75 -9.85 -7.32
C ALA A 52 2.95 -10.71 -7.69
N GLU A 53 3.34 -10.60 -8.95
CA GLU A 53 4.55 -11.26 -9.44
C GLU A 53 5.77 -10.76 -8.68
N ARG A 54 6.52 -11.70 -8.08
CA ARG A 54 7.73 -11.40 -7.31
C ARG A 54 8.68 -10.47 -8.07
N HIS A 55 8.85 -10.67 -9.38
CA HIS A 55 9.71 -9.84 -10.22
C HIS A 55 9.32 -8.33 -10.25
N VAL A 56 8.05 -8.02 -9.99
CA VAL A 56 7.52 -6.65 -9.94
C VAL A 56 7.66 -6.05 -8.55
N ILE A 57 7.40 -6.84 -7.51
CA ILE A 57 7.40 -6.38 -6.11
C ILE A 57 8.80 -6.33 -5.50
N ASP A 58 9.71 -7.24 -5.86
CA ASP A 58 11.09 -7.26 -5.36
C ASP A 58 11.83 -5.92 -5.53
N PRO A 59 11.87 -5.30 -6.74
CA PRO A 59 12.51 -4.01 -6.92
C PRO A 59 11.83 -2.89 -6.14
N ILE A 60 10.51 -2.98 -5.89
CA ILE A 60 9.77 -2.01 -5.09
C ILE A 60 10.17 -2.14 -3.62
N ILE A 61 10.22 -3.37 -3.08
CA ILE A 61 10.63 -3.65 -1.71
C ILE A 61 12.06 -3.18 -1.48
N GLN A 62 12.98 -3.47 -2.40
CA GLN A 62 14.36 -3.00 -2.30
C GLN A 62 14.45 -1.48 -2.34
N ALA A 63 13.72 -0.82 -3.24
CA ALA A 63 13.71 0.64 -3.33
C ALA A 63 13.10 1.28 -2.06
N CYS A 64 12.06 0.67 -1.48
CA CYS A 64 11.50 1.11 -0.21
C CYS A 64 12.51 0.96 0.94
N ARG A 65 13.16 -0.20 1.06
CA ARG A 65 14.20 -0.44 2.08
C ARG A 65 15.38 0.52 1.94
N ALA A 66 15.83 0.77 0.71
CA ALA A 66 16.95 1.69 0.46
C ALA A 66 16.62 3.15 0.86
N LYS A 67 15.34 3.51 0.93
CA LYS A 67 14.86 4.85 1.27
C LYS A 67 14.14 4.92 2.62
N ASP A 68 14.16 3.85 3.39
CA ASP A 68 13.45 3.72 4.66
C ASP A 68 11.95 4.06 4.57
N ILE A 69 11.31 3.64 3.48
CA ILE A 69 9.88 3.89 3.24
C ILE A 69 9.06 2.74 3.83
N PRO A 70 8.02 3.02 4.64
CA PRO A 70 7.17 1.99 5.19
C PRO A 70 6.41 1.23 4.08
N LEU A 71 6.55 -0.10 4.12
CA LEU A 71 5.93 -1.05 3.19
C LEU A 71 4.83 -1.84 3.91
N ILE A 72 3.67 -1.95 3.28
CA ILE A 72 2.51 -2.69 3.77
C ILE A 72 2.10 -3.72 2.73
N GLU A 73 1.96 -4.97 3.15
CA GLU A 73 1.52 -6.07 2.29
C GLU A 73 0.01 -6.27 2.42
N VAL A 74 -0.65 -6.60 1.32
CA VAL A 74 -2.09 -6.92 1.28
C VAL A 74 -2.33 -8.22 0.53
N ASP A 75 -3.39 -8.95 0.85
CA ASP A 75 -3.68 -10.25 0.25
C ASP A 75 -3.89 -10.20 -1.26
N SER A 76 -4.68 -9.23 -1.75
CA SER A 76 -5.13 -9.21 -3.14
C SER A 76 -4.99 -7.85 -3.84
N MET A 77 -4.55 -7.88 -5.11
CA MET A 77 -4.49 -6.70 -5.97
C MET A 77 -5.84 -5.99 -6.15
N SER A 78 -6.93 -6.76 -6.15
CA SER A 78 -8.28 -6.23 -6.33
C SER A 78 -8.73 -5.44 -5.09
N GLN A 79 -8.42 -5.91 -3.88
CA GLN A 79 -8.67 -5.15 -2.64
C GLN A 79 -7.87 -3.85 -2.62
N LEU A 80 -6.60 -3.90 -3.04
CA LEU A 80 -5.73 -2.74 -3.14
C LEU A 80 -6.27 -1.69 -4.14
N GLY A 81 -6.74 -2.15 -5.31
CA GLY A 81 -7.40 -1.31 -6.30
C GLY A 81 -8.69 -0.68 -5.77
N LYS A 82 -9.56 -1.48 -5.14
CA LYS A 82 -10.80 -0.99 -4.53
C LYS A 82 -10.55 0.08 -3.48
N ALA A 83 -9.54 -0.08 -2.62
CA ALA A 83 -9.16 0.95 -1.66
C ALA A 83 -8.53 2.20 -2.29
N CYS A 84 -7.87 2.06 -3.44
CA CYS A 84 -7.48 3.19 -4.27
C CYS A 84 -8.67 3.85 -4.98
N ASN A 85 -9.88 3.29 -4.89
CA ASN A 85 -11.07 3.70 -5.62
C ASN A 85 -10.87 3.65 -7.14
N ILE A 86 -10.17 2.60 -7.60
CA ILE A 86 -9.94 2.32 -9.03
C ILE A 86 -10.51 0.95 -9.40
N GLU A 87 -11.00 0.82 -10.63
CA GLU A 87 -11.60 -0.43 -11.14
C GLU A 87 -10.56 -1.47 -11.60
N VAL A 88 -9.28 -1.08 -11.65
CA VAL A 88 -8.18 -1.98 -12.08
C VAL A 88 -7.39 -2.48 -10.87
N GLY A 89 -7.22 -3.81 -10.78
CA GLY A 89 -6.39 -4.44 -9.76
C GLY A 89 -4.92 -4.00 -9.89
N CYS A 90 -4.30 -3.63 -8.77
CA CYS A 90 -2.93 -3.11 -8.77
C CYS A 90 -1.98 -3.99 -7.96
N ALA A 91 -0.83 -4.31 -8.57
CA ALA A 91 0.26 -5.01 -7.90
C ALA A 91 0.88 -4.19 -6.75
N SER A 92 0.93 -2.86 -6.92
CA SER A 92 1.48 -1.94 -5.93
C SER A 92 0.80 -0.56 -5.99
N ALA A 93 0.79 0.14 -4.85
CA ALA A 93 0.40 1.54 -4.77
C ALA A 93 1.33 2.29 -3.81
N ALA A 94 1.63 3.56 -4.11
CA ALA A 94 2.33 4.45 -3.20
C ALA A 94 1.44 5.63 -2.84
N VAL A 95 1.37 5.97 -1.55
CA VAL A 95 0.79 7.24 -1.11
C VAL A 95 1.88 8.30 -1.13
N ILE A 96 1.62 9.41 -1.80
CA ILE A 96 2.50 10.57 -1.84
C ILE A 96 2.03 11.64 -0.85
N GLU A 97 0.73 11.86 -0.79
CA GLU A 97 0.11 12.88 0.05
C GLU A 97 -1.16 12.34 0.69
N ASP A 98 -1.27 12.51 2.00
CA ASP A 98 -2.49 12.23 2.78
C ASP A 98 -3.39 13.47 2.70
#